data_AF-A0A661ITZ1-F1
#
_entry.id   AF-A0A661ITZ1-F1
#
_cell.length_a   1.000
_cell.length_b   1.000
_cell.length_c   1.000
_cell.angle_alpha   90.00
_cell.angle_beta   90.00
_cell.angle_gamma   90.00
#
_symmetry.space_group_name_H-M   'P 1'
#
loop_
_entity.id
_entity.type
_entity.pdbx_description
1 polymer ?
#
loop_
_entity_poly.entity_id
_entity_poly.type
_entity_poly.pdbx_seq_one_letter_code
_entity_poly.pdbx_strand_id
1 'polypeptide(L)'
;MKAIERTIETTQGKVTVRGLKHKEVKAFAKEGVNLITFNLEDAANFIDLVEKVLGLAVIDGQEKLEELFEAEYLELFRTVMELTFSVEAEG
;
A
#
# COMPACT_ATOMS: atom_id res chain seq x y z
N MET A 1 -14.87 8.83 -9.58
CA MET A 1 -14.63 7.57 -8.87
C MET A 1 -14.20 7.92 -7.45
N LYS A 2 -14.94 7.49 -6.42
CA LYS A 2 -14.46 7.60 -5.03
C LYS A 2 -13.28 6.63 -4.88
N ALA A 3 -12.23 7.02 -4.18
CA ALA A 3 -11.16 6.09 -3.85
C ALA A 3 -11.77 4.94 -3.03
N ILE A 4 -11.43 3.70 -3.37
CA ILE A 4 -11.86 2.55 -2.58
C ILE A 4 -10.97 2.53 -1.34
N GLU A 5 -11.61 2.53 -0.17
CA GLU A 5 -10.97 2.55 1.15
C GLU A 5 -11.29 1.24 1.87
N ARG A 6 -10.34 0.73 2.66
CA ARG A 6 -10.53 -0.46 3.50
C ARG A 6 -9.90 -0.20 4.87
N THR A 7 -10.65 -0.54 5.91
CA THR A 7 -10.16 -0.55 7.29
C THR A 7 -9.76 -1.96 7.67
N ILE A 8 -8.54 -2.11 8.17
CA ILE A 8 -7.96 -3.36 8.66
C ILE A 8 -7.76 -3.25 10.16
N GLU A 9 -8.05 -4.31 10.88
CA GLU A 9 -7.79 -4.43 12.32
C GLU A 9 -6.41 -5.08 12.50
N THR A 10 -5.50 -4.34 13.14
CA THR A 10 -4.15 -4.81 13.47
C THR A 10 -4.01 -4.97 14.99
N THR A 11 -2.88 -5.51 15.43
CA THR A 11 -2.51 -5.62 16.84
C THR A 11 -2.45 -4.26 17.55
N GLN A 12 -2.18 -3.17 16.81
CA GLN A 12 -2.13 -1.79 17.31
C GLN A 12 -3.47 -1.05 17.13
N GLY A 13 -4.50 -1.76 16.66
CA GLY A 13 -5.85 -1.24 16.46
C GLY A 13 -6.20 -1.05 14.97
N LYS A 14 -7.17 -0.19 14.69
CA LYS A 14 -7.68 -0.04 13.32
C LYS A 14 -6.78 0.89 12.50
N VAL A 15 -6.48 0.48 11.27
CA VAL A 15 -5.76 1.26 10.25
C VAL A 15 -6.62 1.32 9.00
N THR A 16 -6.81 2.52 8.44
CA THR A 16 -7.59 2.69 7.21
C THR A 16 -6.67 3.05 6.06
N VAL A 17 -6.75 2.30 4.97
CA VAL A 17 -5.96 2.47 3.76
C VAL A 17 -6.83 2.70 2.54
N ARG A 18 -6.25 3.29 1.49
CA ARG A 18 -6.85 3.40 0.16
C ARG A 18 -5.93 2.92 -0.93
N GLY A 19 -6.50 2.64 -2.10
CA GLY A 19 -5.72 2.54 -3.32
C GLY A 19 -4.94 3.82 -3.65
N LEU A 20 -3.80 3.66 -4.29
CA LEU A 20 -3.01 4.76 -4.84
C LEU A 20 -3.73 5.39 -6.04
N LYS A 21 -3.65 6.71 -6.14
CA LYS A 21 -4.17 7.47 -7.28
C LYS A 21 -3.24 7.30 -8.47
N HIS A 22 -3.78 7.47 -9.67
CA HIS A 22 -3.00 7.41 -10.92
C HIS A 22 -1.74 8.28 -10.91
N LYS A 23 -1.80 9.47 -10.30
CA LYS A 23 -0.64 10.37 -10.18
C LYS A 23 0.45 9.84 -9.24
N GLU A 24 0.07 9.09 -8.21
CA GLU A 24 0.97 8.49 -7.22
C GLU A 24 1.66 7.29 -7.86
N VAL A 25 0.91 6.41 -8.52
CA VAL A 25 1.46 5.29 -9.31
C VAL A 25 2.44 5.80 -10.39
N LYS A 26 2.08 6.88 -11.10
CA LYS A 26 2.99 7.52 -12.08
C LYS A 26 4.26 8.12 -11.46
N ALA A 27 4.23 8.53 -10.19
CA ALA A 27 5.42 9.04 -9.52
C ALA A 27 6.44 7.92 -9.30
N PHE A 28 5.99 6.76 -8.81
CA PHE A 28 6.83 5.57 -8.68
C PHE A 28 7.43 5.13 -10.01
N ALA A 29 6.64 5.13 -11.09
CA ALA A 29 7.16 4.80 -12.42
C ALA A 29 8.27 5.75 -12.91
N LYS A 30 8.23 7.03 -12.53
CA LYS A 30 9.30 8.01 -12.83
C LYS A 30 10.56 7.78 -12.00
N GLU A 31 10.42 7.22 -10.80
CA GLU A 31 11.51 6.78 -9.94
C GLU A 31 12.09 5.42 -10.40
N GLY A 32 11.60 4.85 -11.50
CA GLY A 32 12.03 3.55 -12.02
C GLY A 32 11.37 2.36 -11.34
N VAL A 33 10.39 2.60 -10.46
CA VAL A 33 9.65 1.54 -9.75
C VAL A 33 8.35 1.22 -10.48
N ASN A 34 8.25 0.00 -11.02
CA ASN A 34 7.00 -0.49 -11.58
C ASN A 34 6.20 -1.26 -10.52
N LEU A 35 5.24 -0.57 -9.89
CA LEU A 35 4.35 -1.16 -8.89
C LEU A 35 3.49 -2.33 -9.42
N ILE A 36 3.25 -2.43 -10.72
CA ILE A 36 2.42 -3.53 -11.30
C ILE A 36 3.21 -4.84 -11.33
N THR A 37 4.50 -4.76 -11.69
CA THR A 37 5.38 -5.92 -11.87
C THR A 37 6.39 -6.05 -10.74
N PHE A 38 6.18 -5.33 -9.63
CA PHE A 38 7.10 -5.33 -8.51
C PHE A 38 7.12 -6.73 -7.90
N ASN A 39 8.31 -7.36 -7.89
CA ASN A 39 8.50 -8.64 -7.24
C ASN A 39 9.14 -8.41 -5.86
N LEU A 40 8.61 -9.11 -4.85
CA LEU A 40 9.07 -9.05 -3.46
C LEU A 40 10.53 -9.50 -3.28
N GLU A 41 11.10 -10.16 -4.29
CA GLU A 41 12.46 -10.69 -4.29
C GLU A 41 13.56 -9.64 -4.57
N ASP A 42 13.20 -8.46 -5.10
CA ASP A 42 14.12 -7.31 -5.22
C ASP A 42 14.28 -6.59 -3.86
N ALA A 43 14.88 -7.31 -2.92
CA ALA A 43 14.88 -6.98 -1.49
C ALA A 43 15.65 -5.70 -1.11
N ALA A 44 16.54 -5.19 -1.99
CA ALA A 44 17.47 -4.12 -1.62
C ALA A 44 16.78 -2.78 -1.26
N ASN A 45 15.60 -2.51 -1.81
CA ASN A 45 14.81 -1.30 -1.51
C ASN A 45 13.35 -1.63 -1.18
N PHE A 46 13.07 -2.88 -0.80
CA PHE A 46 11.70 -3.35 -0.61
C PHE A 46 11.01 -2.64 0.56
N ILE A 47 11.70 -2.53 1.70
CA ILE A 47 11.15 -1.87 2.90
C ILE A 47 10.86 -0.39 2.61
N ASP A 48 11.81 0.33 2.00
CA ASP A 48 11.63 1.74 1.62
C ASP A 48 10.44 1.93 0.67
N LEU A 49 10.22 1.00 -0.26
CA LEU A 49 9.08 1.04 -1.17
C LEU A 49 7.76 0.83 -0.41
N VAL A 50 7.72 -0.17 0.45
CA VAL A 50 6.55 -0.47 1.28
C VAL A 50 6.18 0.73 2.15
N GLU A 51 7.16 1.32 2.83
CA GLU A 51 7.01 2.54 3.64
C GLU A 51 6.46 3.70 2.82
N LYS A 52 7.04 3.97 1.64
CA LYS A 52 6.55 5.02 0.75
C LYS A 52 5.11 4.79 0.31
N VAL A 53 4.77 3.55 -0.04
CA VAL A 53 3.41 3.20 -0.49
C VAL A 53 2.40 3.36 0.65
N LEU A 54 2.69 2.81 1.82
CA LEU A 54 1.83 2.93 3.01
C LEU A 54 1.71 4.38 3.48
N GLY A 55 2.80 5.15 3.44
CA GLY A 55 2.81 6.58 3.78
C GLY A 55 1.89 7.42 2.89
N LEU A 56 1.66 7.01 1.64
CA LEU A 56 0.72 7.68 0.72
C LEU A 56 -0.72 7.15 0.85
N ALA A 57 -0.87 5.89 1.27
CA ALA A 57 -2.11 5.14 1.20
C ALA A 57 -2.89 5.09 2.52
N VAL A 58 -2.22 5.19 3.67
CA VAL A 58 -2.88 5.27 4.97
C VAL A 58 -3.59 6.62 5.12
N ILE A 59 -4.86 6.56 5.49
CA ILE A 59 -5.71 7.73 5.73
C ILE A 59 -5.86 7.98 7.24
N ASP A 60 -5.89 6.89 8.03
CA ASP A 60 -6.08 6.94 9.48
C ASP A 60 -5.27 5.82 10.16
N GLY A 61 -4.67 6.13 11.32
CA GLY A 61 -3.79 5.22 12.06
C GLY A 61 -2.34 5.20 11.56
N GLN A 62 -1.82 6.33 11.07
CA GLN A 62 -0.47 6.44 10.53
C GLN A 62 0.61 6.27 11.61
N GLU A 63 0.34 6.76 12.82
CA GLU A 63 1.19 6.61 14.00
C GLU A 63 1.39 5.15 14.41
N LYS A 64 0.47 4.25 14.02
CA LYS A 64 0.52 2.84 14.39
C LYS A 64 1.49 2.03 13.52
N LEU A 65 1.83 2.54 12.34
CA LEU A 65 2.65 1.82 11.34
C LEU A 65 4.02 1.40 11.89
N GLU A 66 4.65 2.27 12.69
CA GLU A 66 5.97 2.01 13.29
C GLU A 66 5.94 0.90 14.36
N GLU A 67 4.76 0.60 14.89
CA GLU A 67 4.55 -0.40 15.94
C GLU A 67 3.94 -1.72 15.40
N LEU A 68 3.70 -1.82 14.09
CA LEU A 68 3.15 -3.03 13.48
C LEU A 68 4.22 -4.12 13.33
N PHE A 69 3.78 -5.38 13.47
CA PHE A 69 4.62 -6.50 13.07
C PHE A 69 4.82 -6.50 11.55
N GLU A 70 5.98 -6.99 11.10
CA GLU A 70 6.32 -7.10 9.68
C GLU A 70 5.22 -7.78 8.86
N ALA A 71 4.61 -8.85 9.37
CA ALA A 71 3.52 -9.55 8.69
C ALA A 71 2.29 -8.64 8.44
N GLU A 72 1.87 -7.87 9.43
CA GLU A 72 0.74 -6.93 9.33
C GLU A 72 1.09 -5.76 8.40
N TYR A 73 2.34 -5.33 8.47
CA TYR A 73 2.90 -4.27 7.63
C TYR A 73 2.85 -4.64 6.14
N LEU A 74 3.26 -5.87 5.81
CA LEU A 74 3.19 -6.42 4.46
C LEU A 74 1.76 -6.71 3.99
N GLU A 75 0.87 -7.10 4.90
CA GLU A 75 -0.55 -7.30 4.59
C GLU A 75 -1.25 -5.97 4.23
N LEU A 76 -0.96 -4.89 4.97
CA LEU A 76 -1.43 -3.55 4.63
C LEU A 76 -0.95 -3.14 3.24
N PHE A 77 0.33 -3.36 2.94
CA PHE A 77 0.89 -3.06 1.62
C PHE A 77 0.18 -3.83 0.52
N ARG A 78 0.03 -5.14 0.69
CA ARG A 78 -0.70 -5.99 -0.26
C ARG A 78 -2.11 -5.46 -0.48
N THR A 79 -2.80 -5.09 0.59
CA THR A 79 -4.15 -4.52 0.51
C THR A 79 -4.16 -3.24 -0.30
N VAL A 80 -3.21 -2.33 -0.07
CA VAL A 80 -3.08 -1.09 -0.86
C VAL A 80 -2.87 -1.42 -2.33
N MET A 81 -2.01 -2.37 -2.66
CA MET A 81 -1.74 -2.79 -4.03
C MET A 81 -2.98 -3.41 -4.68
N GLU A 82 -3.70 -4.26 -3.95
CA GLU A 82 -4.99 -4.80 -4.39
C GLU A 82 -5.99 -3.67 -4.64
N LEU A 83 -6.15 -2.70 -3.75
CA LEU A 83 -7.05 -1.56 -3.95
C LEU A 83 -6.62 -0.63 -5.10
N THR A 84 -5.32 -0.60 -5.40
CA THR A 84 -4.74 0.23 -6.47
C THR A 84 -4.96 -0.39 -7.85
N PHE A 85 -4.76 -1.70 -7.96
CA PHE A 85 -4.76 -2.42 -9.24
C PHE A 85 -5.98 -3.33 -9.45
N SER A 86 -6.84 -3.48 -8.44
CA SER A 86 -8.16 -4.05 -8.63
C SER A 86 -9.03 -3.05 -9.37
N VAL A 87 -8.98 -3.18 -10.69
CA VAL A 87 -10.08 -2.82 -11.58
C VAL A 87 -10.55 -4.16 -12.17
N GLU A 88 -11.81 -4.51 -11.92
CA GLU A 88 -12.57 -5.63 -12.52
C GLU A 88 -12.30 -7.06 -11.98
N ALA A 89 -12.99 -7.44 -10.88
CA ALA A 89 -13.47 -8.81 -10.68
C ALA A 89 -14.99 -8.95 -10.90
N GLU A 90 -15.67 -7.89 -11.35
CA GLU A 90 -17.04 -7.93 -11.86
C GLU A 90 -17.11 -7.13 -13.16
N GLY A 91 -17.32 -7.82 -14.28
CA GLY A 91 -17.43 -7.27 -15.64
C GLY A 91 -17.18 -8.31 -16.72
#